data_AF-A0A9P5VPT9-F1
#
_entry.id   AF-A0A9P5VPT9-F1
#
_cell.length_a   1.000
_cell.length_b   1.000
_cell.length_c   1.000
_cell.angle_alpha   90.00
_cell.angle_beta   90.00
_cell.angle_gamma   90.00
#
_symmetry.space_group_name_H-M   'P 1'
#
loop_
_entity.id
_entity.type
_entity.pdbx_description
1 polymer ?
#
loop_
_entity_poly.entity_id
_entity_poly.type
_entity_poly.pdbx_seq_one_letter_code
_entity_poly.pdbx_strand_id
1 'polypeptide(L)'
;MSQPRQSRRPSSHAWLFRICMIAMVQFLYTSTLVMAQAQAPGAEELFPTTVMIGQVNETVIPNDNNGDYGPLILDVGQSVKISSQNAGLGTILILIGLVQVFFGFKFIRLTLILMGFLSWAVIAMIIMVRIRWDMLYVAFKPSHYVFWVWLMSGLVGGILSFRYWNLGVTFAGAFGGFAVAMGIIAVTSNSMGAVGRYVFLAIEILLGAAAATFYERFFIIVSTSCGGAYLFMYGVDEFVQVGYREMLVILDITGKSLVYHPDKNVYIMIGCSLVLALIGMAWEFWHHSRPVMMGRKALFRIYGRPFGKRPEKLLGQRIRYNVSKMDWYTYLTGCACFWRKNKEDVFIEEDENETKPPALYVPPPVIKVIKVIKVIKVI
;
A
#
# COMPACT_ATOMS: atom_id res chain seq x y z
N MET A 1 0.10 -11.15 54.97
CA MET A 1 -0.39 -10.57 53.69
C MET A 1 0.69 -10.78 52.63
N SER A 2 0.61 -11.89 51.88
CA SER A 2 1.53 -12.22 50.80
C SER A 2 1.01 -11.61 49.50
N GLN A 3 1.79 -10.70 48.89
CA GLN A 3 1.44 -10.18 47.58
C GLN A 3 1.52 -11.31 46.54
N PRO A 4 0.48 -11.49 45.71
CA PRO A 4 0.51 -12.50 44.66
C PRO A 4 1.58 -12.12 43.63
N ARG A 5 2.55 -13.02 43.42
CA ARG A 5 3.57 -12.90 42.37
C ARG A 5 2.87 -12.74 41.02
N GLN A 6 2.89 -11.53 40.49
CA GLN A 6 2.46 -11.24 39.13
C GLN A 6 3.38 -11.99 38.17
N SER A 7 2.92 -13.15 37.70
CA SER A 7 3.52 -13.91 36.62
C SER A 7 3.64 -13.00 35.38
N ARG A 8 4.86 -12.54 35.09
CA ARG A 8 5.19 -11.81 33.87
C ARG A 8 5.01 -12.76 32.69
N ARG A 9 3.79 -12.78 32.12
CA ARG A 9 3.57 -13.42 30.83
C ARG A 9 4.45 -12.72 29.79
N PRO A 10 5.19 -13.46 28.95
CA PRO A 10 6.00 -12.86 27.90
C PRO A 10 5.11 -11.99 27.01
N SER A 11 5.61 -10.81 26.64
CA SER A 11 4.85 -9.84 25.86
C SER A 11 4.44 -10.47 24.53
N SER A 12 3.14 -10.50 24.25
CA SER A 12 2.54 -11.08 23.02
C SER A 12 3.17 -10.58 21.72
N HIS A 13 3.82 -9.41 21.74
CA HIS A 13 4.57 -8.85 20.60
C HIS A 13 5.78 -9.68 20.20
N ALA A 14 6.46 -10.30 21.17
CA ALA A 14 7.61 -11.15 20.88
C ALA A 14 7.19 -12.42 20.11
N TRP A 15 5.96 -12.89 20.29
CA TRP A 15 5.45 -14.08 19.61
C TRP A 15 5.06 -13.77 18.16
N LEU A 16 4.37 -12.65 17.91
CA LEU A 16 4.07 -12.19 16.54
C LEU A 16 5.34 -11.88 15.73
N PHE A 17 6.32 -11.23 16.36
CA PHE A 17 7.62 -11.00 15.73
C PHE A 17 8.34 -12.32 15.42
N ARG A 18 8.28 -13.31 16.33
CA ARG A 18 8.82 -14.65 16.08
C ARG A 18 8.10 -15.36 14.93
N ILE A 19 6.78 -15.27 14.82
CA ILE A 19 6.04 -15.86 13.69
C ILE A 19 6.40 -15.18 12.38
N CYS A 20 6.51 -13.84 12.37
CA CYS A 20 6.89 -13.11 11.17
C CYS A 20 8.33 -13.44 10.75
N MET A 21 9.26 -13.55 11.71
CA MET A 21 10.63 -14.01 11.46
C MET A 21 10.69 -15.47 11.02
N ILE A 22 9.87 -16.36 11.59
CA ILE A 22 9.78 -17.76 11.17
C ILE A 22 9.21 -17.83 9.75
N ALA A 23 8.17 -17.07 9.42
CA ALA A 23 7.62 -17.01 8.07
C ALA A 23 8.64 -16.44 7.07
N MET A 24 9.38 -15.40 7.45
CA MET A 24 10.51 -14.86 6.67
C MET A 24 11.58 -15.92 6.42
N VAL A 25 12.04 -16.60 7.48
CA VAL A 25 13.07 -17.64 7.41
C VAL A 25 12.59 -18.83 6.59
N GLN A 26 11.33 -19.23 6.73
CA GLN A 26 10.77 -20.34 5.95
C GLN A 26 10.60 -19.96 4.49
N PHE A 27 10.23 -18.72 4.20
CA PHE A 27 10.14 -18.22 2.84
C PHE A 27 11.54 -18.12 2.18
N LEU A 28 12.54 -17.62 2.93
CA LEU A 28 13.96 -17.66 2.55
C LEU A 28 14.41 -19.10 2.28
N TYR A 29 14.07 -20.04 3.16
CA TYR A 29 14.44 -21.45 3.01
C TYR A 29 13.77 -22.11 1.80
N THR A 30 12.50 -21.81 1.53
CA THR A 30 11.83 -22.30 0.31
C THR A 30 12.43 -21.68 -0.95
N SER A 31 12.85 -20.42 -0.89
CA SER A 31 13.47 -19.73 -2.02
C SER A 31 14.84 -20.29 -2.39
N THR A 32 15.65 -20.64 -1.38
CA THR A 32 16.95 -21.28 -1.59
C THR A 32 16.80 -22.72 -2.09
N LEU A 33 15.77 -23.44 -1.65
CA LEU A 33 15.45 -24.78 -2.16
C LEU A 33 15.05 -24.76 -3.65
N VAL A 34 14.22 -23.80 -4.06
CA VAL A 34 13.82 -23.62 -5.47
C VAL A 34 15.04 -23.27 -6.33
N MET A 35 15.94 -22.41 -5.82
CA MET A 35 17.21 -22.09 -6.49
C MET A 35 18.14 -23.31 -6.60
N ALA A 36 18.22 -24.13 -5.55
CA ALA A 36 19.04 -25.34 -5.55
C ALA A 36 18.53 -26.40 -6.55
N GLN A 37 17.21 -26.50 -6.78
CA GLN A 37 16.65 -27.38 -7.81
C GLN A 37 16.85 -26.84 -9.23
N ALA A 38 16.85 -25.52 -9.42
CA ALA A 38 17.07 -24.92 -10.74
C ALA A 38 18.52 -25.07 -11.25
N GLN A 39 19.46 -25.41 -10.36
CA GLN A 39 20.88 -25.60 -10.67
C GLN A 39 21.30 -27.06 -10.82
N ALA A 40 20.35 -28.02 -10.89
CA ALA A 40 20.67 -29.41 -11.13
C ALA A 40 21.43 -29.55 -12.48
N PRO A 41 22.73 -29.91 -12.45
CA PRO A 41 23.54 -30.03 -13.65
C PRO A 41 23.13 -31.33 -14.36
N GLY A 42 22.40 -31.19 -15.46
CA GLY A 42 21.88 -32.35 -16.20
C GLY A 42 20.83 -32.05 -17.27
N ALA A 43 20.37 -30.81 -17.39
CA ALA A 43 19.52 -30.36 -18.49
C ALA A 43 20.22 -29.27 -19.33
N GLU A 44 21.47 -29.53 -19.72
CA GLU A 44 22.16 -28.79 -20.80
C GLU A 44 21.89 -29.43 -22.17
N GLU A 45 20.73 -30.08 -22.37
CA GLU A 45 20.30 -30.44 -23.72
C GLU A 45 19.41 -29.33 -24.29
N LEU A 46 20.06 -28.52 -25.14
CA LEU A 46 19.47 -28.04 -26.39
C LEU A 46 18.26 -27.09 -26.26
N PHE A 47 18.29 -26.13 -25.34
CA PHE A 47 17.52 -24.91 -25.57
C PHE A 47 18.39 -23.94 -26.36
N PRO A 48 18.20 -23.78 -27.68
CA PRO A 48 18.81 -22.66 -28.35
C PRO A 48 18.35 -21.42 -27.61
N THR A 49 19.32 -20.62 -27.16
CA THR A 49 19.19 -19.21 -26.81
C THR A 49 18.80 -18.42 -28.06
N THR A 50 17.79 -18.88 -28.80
CA THR A 50 16.87 -18.00 -29.50
C THR A 50 16.11 -17.30 -28.40
N VAL A 51 16.71 -16.24 -27.86
CA VAL A 51 15.94 -15.13 -27.33
C VAL A 51 14.96 -14.84 -28.46
N MET A 52 13.71 -15.28 -28.29
CA MET A 52 12.59 -14.77 -29.07
C MET A 52 12.45 -13.31 -28.63
N ILE A 53 13.42 -12.48 -29.02
CA ILE A 53 13.17 -11.11 -29.42
C ILE A 53 12.09 -11.34 -30.47
N GLY A 54 10.83 -11.20 -30.06
CA GLY A 54 9.69 -11.44 -30.93
C GLY A 54 10.01 -10.73 -32.23
N GLN A 55 9.98 -11.46 -33.35
CA GLN A 55 10.44 -11.01 -34.66
C GLN A 55 10.21 -9.51 -34.76
N VAL A 56 11.28 -8.75 -34.50
CA VAL A 56 11.34 -7.39 -34.99
C VAL A 56 11.31 -7.67 -36.47
N ASN A 57 10.20 -7.32 -37.13
CA ASN A 57 10.20 -7.26 -38.57
C ASN A 57 11.37 -6.32 -38.90
N GLU A 58 12.50 -6.91 -39.25
CA GLU A 58 13.71 -6.24 -39.72
C GLU A 58 13.37 -5.63 -41.09
N THR A 59 12.52 -4.61 -41.09
CA THR A 59 12.39 -3.67 -42.20
C THR A 59 13.12 -2.37 -41.90
N VAL A 60 13.86 -2.29 -40.78
CA VAL A 60 14.79 -1.19 -40.52
C VAL A 60 16.18 -1.63 -40.93
N ILE A 61 16.50 -1.34 -42.19
CA ILE A 61 17.84 -1.39 -42.78
C ILE A 61 18.75 -0.42 -42.00
N PRO A 62 19.84 -0.86 -41.36
CA PRO A 62 20.95 0.03 -41.03
C PRO A 62 21.96 -0.04 -42.17
N ASN A 63 21.84 0.88 -43.12
CA ASN A 63 22.90 1.18 -44.08
C ASN A 63 23.62 2.44 -43.58
N ASP A 64 24.44 2.30 -42.54
CA ASP A 64 25.46 3.30 -42.24
C ASP A 64 26.64 2.67 -41.49
N ASN A 65 27.84 2.80 -42.07
CA ASN A 65 29.09 2.17 -41.62
C ASN A 65 29.71 2.85 -40.38
N ASN A 66 28.99 3.75 -39.73
CA ASN A 66 29.39 4.37 -38.48
C ASN A 66 28.60 3.68 -37.37
N GLY A 67 29.27 2.94 -36.48
CA GLY A 67 28.65 2.13 -35.42
C GLY A 67 27.85 2.89 -34.35
N ASP A 68 27.11 3.91 -34.74
CA ASP A 68 26.15 4.65 -33.94
C ASP A 68 24.81 3.90 -34.02
N TYR A 69 24.63 2.97 -33.08
CA TYR A 69 23.33 2.32 -32.91
C TYR A 69 22.32 3.40 -32.52
N GLY A 70 21.42 3.73 -33.45
CA GLY A 70 20.33 4.67 -33.20
C GLY A 70 19.51 4.29 -31.95
N PRO A 71 18.67 5.22 -31.44
CA PRO A 71 17.87 4.97 -30.25
C PRO A 71 17.06 3.68 -30.43
N LEU A 72 17.22 2.75 -29.49
CA LEU A 72 16.50 1.49 -29.51
C LEU A 72 15.03 1.79 -29.22
N ILE A 73 14.20 1.82 -30.27
CA ILE A 73 12.77 2.00 -30.13
C ILE A 73 12.22 0.70 -29.56
N LEU A 74 11.79 0.77 -28.31
CA LEU A 74 11.19 -0.36 -27.64
C LEU A 74 9.70 -0.35 -27.96
N ASP A 75 9.30 -1.19 -28.91
CA ASP A 75 7.90 -1.28 -29.34
C ASP A 75 7.05 -1.83 -28.19
N VAL A 76 6.19 -0.96 -27.66
CA VAL A 76 5.39 -1.22 -26.46
C VAL A 76 4.19 -2.07 -26.88
N GLY A 77 4.02 -3.24 -26.26
CA GLY A 77 2.88 -4.14 -26.55
C GLY A 77 3.19 -5.41 -27.32
N GLN A 78 4.46 -5.88 -27.31
CA GLN A 78 4.73 -7.22 -27.83
C GLN A 78 3.96 -8.27 -27.02
N SER A 79 3.03 -8.96 -27.68
CA SER A 79 2.26 -10.07 -27.09
C SER A 79 3.21 -11.24 -26.80
N VAL A 80 3.76 -11.26 -25.59
CA VAL A 80 4.57 -12.37 -25.11
C VAL A 80 3.61 -13.43 -24.59
N LYS A 81 3.81 -14.69 -25.01
CA LYS A 81 3.05 -15.84 -24.49
C LYS A 81 2.92 -15.72 -22.97
N ILE A 82 1.67 -15.67 -22.49
CA ILE A 82 1.37 -15.46 -21.08
C ILE A 82 2.01 -16.59 -20.28
N SER A 83 3.02 -16.25 -19.49
CA SER A 83 3.59 -17.18 -18.51
C SER A 83 2.59 -17.35 -17.38
N SER A 84 2.36 -18.59 -16.94
CA SER A 84 1.49 -18.92 -15.80
C SER A 84 1.90 -18.19 -14.52
N GLN A 85 3.20 -17.88 -14.38
CA GLN A 85 3.76 -17.16 -13.24
C GLN A 85 3.32 -15.69 -13.21
N ASN A 86 3.35 -15.01 -14.36
CA ASN A 86 2.92 -13.62 -14.48
C ASN A 86 1.41 -13.48 -14.24
N ALA A 87 0.62 -14.43 -14.73
CA ALA A 87 -0.82 -14.49 -14.46
C ALA A 87 -1.12 -14.60 -12.95
N GLY A 88 -0.33 -15.39 -12.22
CA GLY A 88 -0.44 -15.48 -10.76
C GLY A 88 -0.16 -14.14 -10.07
N LEU A 89 0.94 -13.49 -10.43
CA LEU A 89 1.31 -12.17 -9.89
C LEU A 89 0.27 -11.09 -10.21
N GLY A 90 -0.20 -11.03 -11.46
CA GLY A 90 -1.26 -10.12 -11.89
C GLY A 90 -2.53 -10.30 -11.07
N THR A 91 -2.96 -11.54 -10.84
CA THR A 91 -4.14 -11.84 -10.01
C THR A 91 -3.98 -11.32 -8.58
N ILE A 92 -2.81 -11.55 -7.98
CA ILE A 92 -2.51 -11.10 -6.61
C ILE A 92 -2.52 -9.57 -6.54
N LEU A 93 -1.91 -8.89 -7.51
CA LEU A 93 -1.88 -7.43 -7.59
C LEU A 93 -3.27 -6.82 -7.78
N ILE A 94 -4.12 -7.44 -8.60
CA ILE A 94 -5.52 -7.04 -8.78
C ILE A 94 -6.28 -7.14 -7.45
N LEU A 95 -6.17 -8.26 -6.72
CA LEU A 95 -6.85 -8.44 -5.44
C LEU A 95 -6.36 -7.46 -4.38
N ILE A 96 -5.04 -7.27 -4.29
CA ILE A 96 -4.42 -6.33 -3.36
C ILE A 96 -4.85 -4.89 -3.69
N GLY A 97 -4.79 -4.49 -4.96
CA GLY A 97 -5.18 -3.18 -5.43
C GLY A 97 -6.65 -2.89 -5.12
N LEU A 98 -7.55 -3.84 -5.39
CA LEU A 98 -8.98 -3.68 -5.11
C LEU A 98 -9.26 -3.55 -3.61
N VAL A 99 -8.62 -4.38 -2.77
CA VAL A 99 -8.73 -4.25 -1.30
C VAL A 99 -8.23 -2.88 -0.83
N GLN A 100 -7.17 -2.37 -1.46
CA GLN A 100 -6.58 -1.09 -1.08
C GLN A 100 -7.41 0.13 -1.53
N VAL A 101 -8.08 0.04 -2.69
CA VAL A 101 -8.98 1.09 -3.20
C VAL A 101 -10.22 1.24 -2.32
N PHE A 102 -10.86 0.15 -1.91
CA PHE A 102 -12.15 0.19 -1.20
C PHE A 102 -12.05 0.09 0.33
N PHE A 103 -10.98 -0.52 0.85
CA PHE A 103 -10.82 -0.80 2.28
C PHE A 103 -9.50 -0.27 2.85
N GLY A 104 -8.88 0.70 2.19
CA GLY A 104 -7.68 1.40 2.60
C GLY A 104 -7.75 1.93 4.04
N PHE A 105 -8.80 2.68 4.35
CA PHE A 105 -9.01 3.27 5.68
C PHE A 105 -9.51 2.25 6.72
N LYS A 106 -10.38 1.31 6.30
CA LYS A 106 -10.95 0.29 7.21
C LYS A 106 -9.87 -0.61 7.79
N PHE A 107 -8.90 -1.02 6.96
CA PHE A 107 -7.79 -1.89 7.37
C PHE A 107 -6.46 -1.12 7.46
N ILE A 108 -6.46 0.04 8.11
CA ILE A 108 -5.29 0.95 8.17
C ILE A 108 -3.96 0.24 8.51
N ARG A 109 -3.97 -0.76 9.41
CA ARG A 109 -2.73 -1.48 9.75
C ARG A 109 -2.22 -2.37 8.63
N LEU A 110 -3.13 -3.07 7.94
CA LEU A 110 -2.77 -3.94 6.82
C LEU A 110 -2.25 -3.08 5.66
N THR A 111 -2.92 -1.97 5.39
CA THR A 111 -2.61 -1.08 4.27
C THR A 111 -1.30 -0.33 4.50
N LEU A 112 -0.95 0.03 5.74
CA LEU A 112 0.38 0.57 6.07
C LEU A 112 1.51 -0.44 5.87
N ILE A 113 1.31 -1.72 6.24
CA ILE A 113 2.29 -2.78 5.97
C ILE A 113 2.47 -2.94 4.46
N LEU A 114 1.37 -3.01 3.72
CA LEU A 114 1.37 -3.22 2.29
C LEU A 114 2.02 -2.05 1.53
N MET A 115 1.69 -0.81 1.90
CA MET A 115 2.33 0.39 1.33
C MET A 115 3.84 0.44 1.64
N GLY A 116 4.22 0.06 2.86
CA GLY A 116 5.62 -0.07 3.23
C GLY A 116 6.37 -1.14 2.43
N PHE A 117 5.69 -2.24 2.14
CA PHE A 117 6.22 -3.31 1.30
C PHE A 117 6.44 -2.83 -0.14
N LEU A 118 5.44 -2.19 -0.72
CA LEU A 118 5.48 -1.71 -2.09
C LEU A 118 6.49 -0.58 -2.28
N SER A 119 6.56 0.38 -1.34
CA SER A 119 7.51 1.50 -1.43
C SER A 119 8.96 1.01 -1.44
N TRP A 120 9.32 0.09 -0.53
CA TRP A 120 10.66 -0.50 -0.50
C TRP A 120 10.94 -1.40 -1.70
N ALA A 121 9.95 -2.18 -2.15
CA ALA A 121 10.09 -2.98 -3.36
C ALA A 121 10.38 -2.10 -4.60
N VAL A 122 9.67 -0.98 -4.75
CA VAL A 122 9.92 -0.01 -5.83
C VAL A 122 11.30 0.62 -5.72
N ILE A 123 11.74 1.02 -4.52
CA ILE A 123 13.09 1.56 -4.31
C ILE A 123 14.16 0.52 -4.70
N ALA A 124 14.01 -0.73 -4.27
CA ALA A 124 14.92 -1.81 -4.63
C ALA A 124 14.95 -2.05 -6.14
N MET A 125 13.78 -2.03 -6.79
CA MET A 125 13.65 -2.17 -8.24
C MET A 125 14.37 -1.03 -8.98
N ILE A 126 14.20 0.23 -8.55
CA ILE A 126 14.93 1.38 -9.12
C ILE A 126 16.45 1.19 -8.98
N ILE A 127 16.92 0.77 -7.81
CA ILE A 127 18.36 0.53 -7.58
C ILE A 127 18.90 -0.58 -8.50
N MET A 128 18.16 -1.68 -8.66
CA MET A 128 18.56 -2.77 -9.55
C MET A 128 18.66 -2.34 -11.01
N VAL A 129 17.63 -1.62 -11.45
CA VAL A 129 17.53 -1.07 -12.81
C VAL A 129 18.70 -0.12 -13.08
N ARG A 130 19.14 0.63 -12.06
CA ARG A 130 20.34 1.48 -12.13
C ARG A 130 21.65 0.70 -12.28
N ILE A 131 21.77 -0.45 -11.63
CA ILE A 131 22.97 -1.30 -11.73
C ILE A 131 22.99 -2.00 -13.09
N ARG A 132 21.83 -2.48 -13.56
CA ARG A 132 21.70 -3.28 -14.78
C ARG A 132 20.35 -3.01 -15.48
N TRP A 133 20.43 -2.32 -16.62
CA TRP A 133 19.27 -1.96 -17.45
C TRP A 133 18.58 -3.14 -18.12
N ASP A 134 19.36 -4.17 -18.45
CA ASP A 134 18.86 -5.40 -19.06
C ASP A 134 17.97 -6.23 -18.11
N MET A 135 18.01 -5.93 -16.81
CA MET A 135 17.30 -6.70 -15.79
C MET A 135 15.84 -6.31 -15.61
N LEU A 136 15.33 -5.24 -16.24
CA LEU A 136 13.94 -4.81 -16.04
C LEU A 136 12.93 -5.92 -16.43
N TYR A 137 13.15 -6.58 -17.58
CA TYR A 137 12.31 -7.70 -18.04
C TYR A 137 12.54 -8.99 -17.26
N VAL A 138 13.73 -9.12 -16.68
CA VAL A 138 14.14 -10.30 -15.92
C VAL A 138 13.66 -10.22 -14.47
N ALA A 139 13.45 -9.01 -13.94
CA ALA A 139 13.08 -8.77 -12.56
C ALA A 139 11.76 -9.44 -12.15
N PHE A 140 10.82 -9.57 -13.09
CA PHE A 140 9.50 -10.16 -12.85
C PHE A 140 9.47 -11.69 -13.01
N LYS A 141 10.55 -12.31 -13.49
CA LYS A 141 10.64 -13.76 -13.61
C LYS A 141 11.11 -14.38 -12.29
N PRO A 142 10.31 -15.24 -11.63
CA PRO A 142 10.62 -15.80 -10.31
C PRO A 142 11.86 -16.71 -10.29
N SER A 143 12.30 -17.19 -11.46
CA SER A 143 13.52 -17.98 -11.60
C SER A 143 14.79 -17.19 -11.31
N HIS A 144 14.74 -15.85 -11.32
CA HIS A 144 15.95 -15.03 -11.17
C HIS A 144 16.10 -14.49 -9.74
N TYR A 145 17.35 -14.39 -9.29
CA TYR A 145 17.71 -13.86 -7.98
C TYR A 145 17.16 -12.43 -7.73
N VAL A 146 16.95 -11.65 -8.80
CA VAL A 146 16.45 -10.28 -8.78
C VAL A 146 15.06 -10.18 -8.12
N PHE A 147 14.16 -11.12 -8.46
CA PHE A 147 12.82 -11.20 -7.89
C PHE A 147 12.86 -11.33 -6.36
N TRP A 148 13.74 -12.20 -5.85
CA TRP A 148 13.88 -12.44 -4.41
C TRP A 148 14.46 -11.25 -3.67
N VAL A 149 15.39 -10.52 -4.27
CA VAL A 149 15.99 -9.34 -3.64
C VAL A 149 14.97 -8.22 -3.49
N TRP A 150 14.11 -7.95 -4.49
CA TRP A 150 13.04 -6.97 -4.29
C TRP A 150 12.11 -7.46 -3.19
N LEU A 151 11.77 -8.76 -3.18
CA LEU A 151 10.74 -9.30 -2.30
C LEU A 151 11.18 -9.16 -0.85
N MET A 152 12.42 -9.51 -0.56
CA MET A 152 13.03 -9.34 0.76
C MET A 152 13.11 -7.86 1.16
N SER A 153 13.46 -6.97 0.23
CA SER A 153 13.48 -5.53 0.49
C SER A 153 12.10 -4.99 0.86
N GLY A 154 11.07 -5.38 0.11
CA GLY A 154 9.68 -5.05 0.44
C GLY A 154 9.29 -5.61 1.80
N LEU A 155 9.64 -6.86 2.11
CA LEU A 155 9.27 -7.47 3.38
C LEU A 155 9.90 -6.73 4.57
N VAL A 156 11.14 -6.26 4.43
CA VAL A 156 11.81 -5.36 5.40
C VAL A 156 11.05 -4.04 5.52
N GLY A 157 10.66 -3.43 4.40
CA GLY A 157 9.86 -2.20 4.38
C GLY A 157 8.49 -2.33 5.05
N GLY A 158 7.82 -3.46 4.87
CA GLY A 158 6.55 -3.79 5.52
C GLY A 158 6.69 -3.94 7.04
N ILE A 159 7.74 -4.62 7.51
CA ILE A 159 8.03 -4.75 8.95
C ILE A 159 8.39 -3.40 9.58
N LEU A 160 9.19 -2.59 8.89
CA LEU A 160 9.53 -1.22 9.34
C LEU A 160 8.27 -0.37 9.48
N SER A 161 7.37 -0.43 8.51
CA SER A 161 6.10 0.31 8.50
C SER A 161 5.14 -0.18 9.58
N PHE A 162 5.16 -1.48 9.89
CA PHE A 162 4.42 -2.04 11.02
C PHE A 162 4.94 -1.54 12.36
N ARG A 163 6.27 -1.45 12.51
CA ARG A 163 6.93 -1.08 13.77
C ARG A 163 6.81 0.40 14.07
N TYR A 164 6.89 1.23 13.04
CA TYR A 164 6.89 2.69 13.13
C TYR A 164 5.68 3.26 12.39
N TRP A 165 4.62 3.58 13.15
CA TRP A 165 3.37 4.12 12.60
C TRP A 165 3.59 5.34 11.70
N ASN A 166 4.36 6.33 12.17
CA ASN A 166 4.63 7.55 11.41
C ASN A 166 5.32 7.25 10.07
N LEU A 167 6.19 6.24 10.07
CA LEU A 167 6.95 5.80 8.90
C LEU A 167 6.04 5.11 7.88
N GLY A 168 5.12 4.26 8.35
CA GLY A 168 4.09 3.68 7.49
C GLY A 168 3.21 4.75 6.83
N VAL A 169 2.81 5.79 7.59
CA VAL A 169 1.97 6.89 7.05
C VAL A 169 2.75 7.69 6.01
N THR A 170 4.04 7.98 6.25
CA THR A 170 4.90 8.64 5.25
C THR A 170 5.06 7.82 3.98
N PHE A 171 5.24 6.50 4.09
CA PHE A 171 5.37 5.64 2.91
C PHE A 171 4.07 5.45 2.16
N ALA A 172 2.94 5.39 2.86
CA ALA A 172 1.65 5.45 2.21
C ALA A 172 1.56 6.75 1.39
N GLY A 173 1.76 7.92 2.00
CA GLY A 173 1.77 9.21 1.27
C GLY A 173 2.71 9.23 0.06
N ALA A 174 3.95 8.78 0.25
CA ALA A 174 4.98 8.70 -0.79
C ALA A 174 4.55 7.82 -1.98
N PHE A 175 3.98 6.64 -1.71
CA PHE A 175 3.53 5.72 -2.75
C PHE A 175 2.31 6.26 -3.53
N GLY A 176 1.39 6.95 -2.85
CA GLY A 176 0.28 7.65 -3.52
C GLY A 176 0.77 8.78 -4.42
N GLY A 177 1.72 9.59 -3.94
CA GLY A 177 2.37 10.63 -4.74
C GLY A 177 3.11 10.05 -5.94
N PHE A 178 3.83 8.94 -5.75
CA PHE A 178 4.45 8.18 -6.85
C PHE A 178 3.44 7.74 -7.91
N ALA A 179 2.31 7.15 -7.50
CA ALA A 179 1.27 6.70 -8.43
C ALA A 179 0.70 7.86 -9.28
N VAL A 180 0.43 9.01 -8.64
CA VAL A 180 -0.04 10.21 -9.33
C VAL A 180 1.03 10.77 -10.28
N ALA A 181 2.27 10.87 -9.81
CA ALA A 181 3.40 11.35 -10.62
C ALA A 181 3.59 10.50 -11.87
N MET A 182 3.57 9.17 -11.74
CA MET A 182 3.70 8.25 -12.87
C MET A 182 2.59 8.44 -13.91
N GLY A 183 1.34 8.60 -13.46
CA GLY A 183 0.22 8.88 -14.36
C GLY A 183 0.40 10.19 -15.14
N ILE A 184 0.80 11.26 -14.46
CA ILE A 184 1.05 12.57 -15.11
C ILE A 184 2.21 12.47 -16.09
N ILE A 185 3.34 11.88 -15.68
CA ILE A 185 4.54 11.78 -16.52
C ILE A 185 4.27 10.96 -17.77
N ALA A 186 3.48 9.89 -17.70
CA ALA A 186 3.13 9.13 -18.91
C ALA A 186 2.32 9.97 -19.90
N VAL A 187 1.39 10.80 -19.40
CA VAL A 187 0.60 11.69 -20.25
C VAL A 187 1.46 12.80 -20.85
N THR A 188 2.40 13.36 -20.08
CA THR A 188 3.30 14.46 -20.50
C THR A 188 4.64 13.98 -21.04
N SER A 189 4.76 12.69 -21.39
CA SER A 189 6.03 12.09 -21.81
C SER A 189 6.65 12.83 -22.99
N ASN A 190 5.85 13.24 -23.98
CA ASN A 190 6.34 13.95 -25.16
C ASN A 190 6.87 15.37 -24.88
N SER A 191 6.42 16.03 -23.81
CA SER A 191 6.77 17.44 -23.53
C SER A 191 7.88 17.61 -22.50
N MET A 192 8.08 16.63 -21.61
CA MET A 192 9.07 16.71 -20.54
C MET A 192 10.37 15.99 -20.91
N GLY A 193 11.48 16.72 -20.88
CA GLY A 193 12.82 16.14 -20.95
C GLY A 193 13.11 15.20 -19.77
N ALA A 194 14.07 14.29 -19.92
CA ALA A 194 14.37 13.24 -18.93
C ALA A 194 14.61 13.80 -17.52
N VAL A 195 15.42 14.86 -17.40
CA VAL A 195 15.72 15.52 -16.10
C VAL A 195 14.45 16.05 -15.43
N GLY A 196 13.56 16.68 -16.22
CA GLY A 196 12.30 17.24 -15.72
C GLY A 196 11.38 16.17 -15.12
N ARG A 197 11.33 14.98 -15.73
CA ARG A 197 10.53 13.85 -15.24
C ARG A 197 10.98 13.40 -13.85
N TYR A 198 12.29 13.30 -13.61
CA TYR A 198 12.81 12.90 -12.29
C TYR A 198 12.58 13.95 -11.20
N VAL A 199 12.79 15.22 -11.53
CA VAL A 199 12.55 16.31 -10.60
C VAL A 199 11.07 16.35 -10.23
N PHE A 200 10.18 16.23 -11.22
CA PHE A 200 8.74 16.19 -10.99
C PHE A 200 8.33 14.99 -10.12
N LEU A 201 8.83 13.79 -10.43
CA LEU A 201 8.59 12.59 -9.64
C LEU A 201 9.07 12.73 -8.20
N ALA A 202 10.27 13.26 -7.98
CA ALA A 202 10.82 13.49 -6.64
C ALA A 202 9.98 14.50 -5.85
N ILE A 203 9.52 15.58 -6.48
CA ILE A 203 8.66 16.58 -5.85
C ILE A 203 7.33 15.99 -5.43
N GLU A 204 6.66 15.24 -6.31
CA GLU A 204 5.36 14.63 -6.00
C GLU A 204 5.45 13.55 -4.90
N ILE A 205 6.53 12.76 -4.88
CA ILE A 205 6.77 11.80 -3.79
C ILE A 205 6.97 12.53 -2.46
N LEU A 206 7.81 13.58 -2.43
CA LEU A 206 8.06 14.36 -1.22
C LEU A 206 6.80 15.11 -0.76
N LEU A 207 6.03 15.66 -1.70
CA LEU A 207 4.77 16.33 -1.43
C LEU A 207 3.75 15.35 -0.85
N GLY A 208 3.58 14.17 -1.46
CA GLY A 208 2.71 13.11 -0.95
C GLY A 208 3.11 12.63 0.44
N ALA A 209 4.40 12.45 0.69
CA ALA A 209 4.93 12.08 2.01
C ALA A 209 4.68 13.17 3.06
N ALA A 210 5.01 14.43 2.76
CA ALA A 210 4.78 15.56 3.65
C ALA A 210 3.28 15.74 3.94
N ALA A 211 2.45 15.70 2.91
CA ALA A 211 1.02 15.90 3.04
C ALA A 211 0.35 14.81 3.90
N ALA A 212 0.82 13.55 3.77
CA ALA A 212 0.39 12.46 4.66
C ALA A 212 0.76 12.69 6.13
N THR A 213 1.88 13.35 6.43
CA THR A 213 2.23 13.68 7.84
C THR A 213 1.39 14.80 8.41
N PHE A 214 0.96 15.78 7.60
CA PHE A 214 0.16 16.89 8.07
C PHE A 214 -1.33 16.54 8.19
N TYR A 215 -1.90 15.89 7.17
CA TYR A 215 -3.31 15.51 7.14
C TYR A 215 -3.50 13.99 7.05
N GLU A 216 -2.97 13.27 8.05
CA GLU A 216 -2.98 11.80 8.19
C GLU A 216 -4.24 11.14 7.62
N ARG A 217 -5.45 11.52 8.10
CA ARG A 217 -6.69 10.84 7.69
C ARG A 217 -7.05 11.07 6.22
N PHE A 218 -6.97 12.31 5.75
CA PHE A 218 -7.39 12.65 4.40
C PHE A 218 -6.42 12.07 3.36
N PHE A 219 -5.12 12.26 3.58
CA PHE A 219 -4.11 11.76 2.66
C PHE A 219 -3.95 10.25 2.67
N ILE A 220 -4.25 9.55 3.78
CA ILE A 220 -4.27 8.08 3.74
C ILE A 220 -5.34 7.60 2.77
N ILE A 221 -6.57 8.12 2.84
CA ILE A 221 -7.69 7.75 1.93
C ILE A 221 -7.31 8.02 0.46
N VAL A 222 -6.81 9.23 0.18
CA VAL A 222 -6.42 9.63 -1.18
C VAL A 222 -5.28 8.75 -1.68
N SER A 223 -4.24 8.55 -0.87
CA SER A 223 -3.07 7.78 -1.25
C SER A 223 -3.40 6.29 -1.46
N THR A 224 -4.18 5.67 -0.57
CA THR A 224 -4.56 4.26 -0.74
C THR A 224 -5.46 4.06 -1.95
N SER A 225 -6.34 5.03 -2.26
CA SER A 225 -7.16 4.98 -3.47
C SER A 225 -6.33 5.10 -4.74
N CYS A 226 -5.43 6.10 -4.82
CA CYS A 226 -4.56 6.29 -5.99
C CYS A 226 -3.55 5.15 -6.15
N GLY A 227 -2.87 4.77 -5.07
CA GLY A 227 -1.90 3.67 -5.07
C GLY A 227 -2.55 2.32 -5.36
N GLY A 228 -3.72 2.05 -4.79
CA GLY A 228 -4.48 0.82 -5.05
C GLY A 228 -4.99 0.75 -6.50
N ALA A 229 -5.47 1.86 -7.06
CA ALA A 229 -5.92 1.90 -8.45
C ALA A 229 -4.75 1.71 -9.44
N TYR A 230 -3.59 2.28 -9.11
CA TYR A 230 -2.35 2.04 -9.86
C TYR A 230 -1.95 0.56 -9.83
N LEU A 231 -1.94 -0.09 -8.65
CA LEU A 231 -1.64 -1.52 -8.52
C LEU A 231 -2.65 -2.41 -9.24
N PHE A 232 -3.94 -2.04 -9.19
CA PHE A 232 -4.98 -2.76 -9.89
C PHE A 232 -4.73 -2.74 -11.40
N MET A 233 -4.49 -1.56 -11.98
CA MET A 233 -4.21 -1.47 -13.42
C MET A 233 -2.88 -2.11 -13.80
N TYR A 234 -1.87 -2.03 -12.93
CA TYR A 234 -0.62 -2.78 -13.12
C TYR A 234 -0.86 -4.29 -13.18
N GLY A 235 -1.72 -4.82 -12.31
CA GLY A 235 -2.11 -6.23 -12.34
C GLY A 235 -2.93 -6.62 -13.57
N VAL A 236 -3.81 -5.74 -14.05
CA VAL A 236 -4.55 -5.93 -15.32
C VAL A 236 -3.59 -5.95 -16.52
N ASP A 237 -2.59 -5.08 -16.52
CA ASP A 237 -1.61 -4.99 -17.60
C ASP A 237 -0.75 -6.25 -17.73
N GLU A 238 -0.53 -7.02 -16.67
CA GLU A 238 0.14 -8.33 -16.79
C GLU A 238 -0.65 -9.33 -17.66
N PHE A 239 -1.96 -9.16 -17.80
CA PHE A 239 -2.80 -9.98 -18.67
C PHE A 239 -2.96 -9.40 -20.08
N VAL A 240 -3.19 -8.08 -20.16
CA VAL A 240 -3.51 -7.42 -21.43
C VAL A 240 -2.24 -7.00 -22.19
N GLN A 241 -1.13 -6.79 -21.48
CA GLN A 241 0.18 -6.42 -22.03
C GLN A 241 0.11 -5.17 -22.92
N VAL A 242 -0.59 -4.13 -22.45
CA VAL A 242 -0.85 -2.91 -23.22
C VAL A 242 0.37 -1.99 -23.26
N GLY A 243 1.21 -2.01 -22.22
CA GLY A 243 2.28 -1.02 -22.11
C GLY A 243 2.34 -0.28 -20.78
N TYR A 244 1.48 -0.61 -19.83
CA TYR A 244 1.33 0.16 -18.60
C TYR A 244 2.49 -0.09 -17.63
N ARG A 245 2.96 -1.33 -17.51
CA ARG A 245 4.15 -1.68 -16.70
C ARG A 245 5.43 -1.08 -17.29
N GLU A 246 5.49 -0.93 -18.61
CA GLU A 246 6.61 -0.30 -19.32
C GLU A 246 6.75 1.19 -18.95
N MET A 247 5.76 1.82 -18.31
CA MET A 247 5.92 3.14 -17.70
C MET A 247 7.07 3.17 -16.68
N LEU A 248 7.41 2.05 -16.03
CA LEU A 248 8.57 1.98 -15.13
C LEU A 248 9.90 2.22 -15.86
N VAL A 249 9.98 2.04 -17.19
CA VAL A 249 11.16 2.41 -17.99
C VAL A 249 11.43 3.90 -17.93
N ILE A 250 10.43 4.74 -17.64
CA ILE A 250 10.63 6.18 -17.43
C ILE A 250 11.58 6.45 -16.24
N LEU A 251 11.72 5.49 -15.32
CA LEU A 251 12.69 5.53 -14.23
C LEU A 251 14.14 5.27 -14.69
N ASP A 252 14.38 5.13 -16.00
CA ASP A 252 15.72 4.95 -16.57
C ASP A 252 16.58 6.20 -16.57
N ILE A 253 17.27 6.43 -15.46
CA ILE A 253 18.13 7.59 -15.28
C ILE A 253 19.52 7.41 -15.96
N THR A 254 19.80 6.33 -16.70
CA THR A 254 21.11 6.19 -17.38
C THR A 254 21.16 6.95 -18.70
N GLY A 255 20.04 7.51 -19.15
CA GLY A 255 20.03 8.40 -20.31
C GLY A 255 20.32 7.67 -21.63
N LYS A 256 20.36 6.34 -21.62
CA LYS A 256 20.20 5.54 -22.83
C LYS A 256 18.77 5.77 -23.29
N SER A 257 18.63 6.31 -24.49
CA SER A 257 17.45 6.99 -25.03
C SER A 257 16.26 6.06 -25.30
N LEU A 258 15.78 5.33 -24.29
CA LEU A 258 14.51 4.63 -24.34
C LEU A 258 13.38 5.67 -24.30
N VAL A 259 12.97 6.08 -25.49
CA VAL A 259 11.84 6.99 -25.66
C VAL A 259 10.56 6.16 -25.48
N TYR A 260 9.92 6.33 -24.33
CA TYR A 260 8.61 5.75 -24.08
C TYR A 260 7.56 6.44 -24.95
N HIS A 261 7.00 5.71 -25.90
CA HIS A 261 5.91 6.16 -26.76
C HIS A 261 4.59 5.52 -26.30
N PRO A 262 3.75 6.23 -25.52
CA PRO A 262 2.50 5.67 -25.04
C PRO A 262 1.52 5.44 -26.20
N ASP A 263 1.02 4.21 -26.32
CA ASP A 263 -0.08 3.89 -27.23
C ASP A 263 -1.42 4.42 -26.68
N LYS A 264 -2.42 4.60 -27.55
CA LYS A 264 -3.78 5.01 -27.20
C LYS A 264 -4.40 4.13 -26.11
N ASN A 265 -4.08 2.84 -26.13
CA ASN A 265 -4.56 1.89 -25.13
C ASN A 265 -4.00 2.18 -23.73
N VAL A 266 -2.75 2.63 -23.62
CA VAL A 266 -2.13 3.05 -22.34
C VAL A 266 -2.89 4.24 -21.76
N TYR A 267 -3.24 5.23 -22.60
CA TYR A 267 -4.02 6.39 -22.15
C TYR A 267 -5.38 6.00 -21.59
N ILE A 268 -6.05 5.00 -22.19
CA ILE A 268 -7.32 4.46 -21.68
C ILE A 268 -7.10 3.82 -20.30
N MET A 269 -6.02 3.04 -20.11
CA MET A 269 -5.71 2.43 -18.81
C MET A 269 -5.41 3.47 -17.72
N ILE A 270 -4.68 4.55 -18.05
CA ILE A 270 -4.44 5.68 -17.14
C ILE A 270 -5.77 6.38 -16.79
N GLY A 271 -6.65 6.58 -17.77
CA GLY A 271 -7.99 7.14 -17.52
C GLY A 271 -8.82 6.26 -16.59
N CYS A 272 -8.81 4.94 -16.81
CA CYS A 272 -9.51 3.99 -15.95
C CYS A 272 -8.92 3.94 -14.53
N SER A 273 -7.59 4.08 -14.37
CA SER A 273 -6.95 4.13 -13.05
C SER A 273 -7.41 5.37 -12.27
N LEU A 274 -7.51 6.53 -12.93
CA LEU A 274 -8.00 7.77 -12.35
C LEU A 274 -9.47 7.65 -11.91
N VAL A 275 -10.33 7.09 -12.77
CA VAL A 275 -11.75 6.88 -12.45
C VAL A 275 -11.89 5.92 -11.27
N LEU A 276 -11.13 4.81 -11.24
CA LEU A 276 -11.14 3.86 -10.14
C LEU A 276 -10.68 4.50 -8.82
N ALA A 277 -9.67 5.36 -8.86
CA ALA A 277 -9.21 6.11 -7.69
C ALA A 277 -10.29 7.08 -7.17
N LEU A 278 -11.01 7.78 -8.07
CA LEU A 278 -12.12 8.67 -7.70
C LEU A 278 -13.29 7.91 -7.07
N ILE A 279 -13.65 6.74 -7.63
CA ILE A 279 -14.68 5.87 -7.06
C ILE A 279 -14.26 5.37 -5.67
N GLY A 280 -13.00 4.95 -5.51
CA GLY A 280 -12.44 4.53 -4.21
C GLY A 280 -12.51 5.64 -3.17
N MET A 281 -12.06 6.85 -3.53
CA MET A 281 -12.15 8.02 -2.65
C MET A 281 -13.60 8.32 -2.26
N ALA A 282 -14.52 8.40 -3.23
CA ALA A 282 -15.93 8.68 -2.96
C ALA A 282 -16.56 7.61 -2.06
N TRP A 283 -16.23 6.33 -2.27
CA TRP A 283 -16.68 5.22 -1.46
C TRP A 283 -16.18 5.31 -0.02
N GLU A 284 -14.87 5.52 0.18
CA GLU A 284 -14.28 5.62 1.51
C GLU A 284 -14.81 6.84 2.27
N PHE A 285 -14.95 7.98 1.59
CA PHE A 285 -15.57 9.17 2.18
C PHE A 285 -17.01 8.91 2.55
N TRP A 286 -17.85 8.38 1.67
CA TRP A 286 -19.26 8.14 1.97
C TRP A 286 -19.43 7.20 3.17
N HIS A 287 -18.71 6.07 3.19
CA HIS A 287 -18.84 5.09 4.27
C HIS A 287 -18.23 5.56 5.60
N HIS A 288 -17.23 6.47 5.57
CA HIS A 288 -16.57 6.99 6.78
C HIS A 288 -16.89 8.45 7.10
N SER A 289 -17.95 9.00 6.50
CA SER A 289 -18.48 10.37 6.69
C SER A 289 -19.10 10.63 8.06
N ARG A 290 -18.89 9.77 9.06
CA ARG A 290 -19.12 10.16 10.46
C ARG A 290 -17.79 10.68 11.02
N PRO A 291 -17.51 12.00 10.90
CA PRO A 291 -16.34 12.58 11.52
C PRO A 291 -16.55 12.55 13.03
N VAL A 292 -16.12 11.47 13.67
CA VAL A 292 -15.63 11.66 15.02
C VAL A 292 -14.35 12.46 14.82
N MET A 293 -14.42 13.78 14.96
CA MET A 293 -13.24 14.64 15.13
C MET A 293 -12.57 14.24 16.44
N MET A 294 -12.05 13.01 16.51
CA MET A 294 -11.19 12.60 17.59
C MET A 294 -9.92 13.42 17.39
N GLY A 295 -9.69 14.39 18.27
CA GLY A 295 -8.46 15.18 18.23
C GLY A 295 -7.24 14.26 18.15
N ARG A 296 -6.17 14.72 17.49
CA ARG A 296 -4.93 13.93 17.25
C ARG A 296 -4.48 13.15 18.50
N LYS A 297 -4.62 13.74 19.68
CA LYS A 297 -4.33 13.10 20.99
C LYS A 297 -5.21 11.88 21.31
N ALA A 298 -6.49 11.88 20.96
CA ALA A 298 -7.40 10.75 21.14
C ALA A 298 -7.11 9.63 20.13
N LEU A 299 -6.83 9.97 18.87
CA LEU A 299 -6.41 9.00 17.86
C LEU A 299 -5.10 8.30 18.26
N PHE A 300 -4.08 9.05 18.68
CA PHE A 300 -2.84 8.49 19.22
C PHE A 300 -3.06 7.69 20.50
N ARG A 301 -4.07 8.02 21.33
CA ARG A 301 -4.36 7.26 22.55
C ARG A 301 -5.02 5.91 22.25
N ILE A 302 -5.77 5.81 21.16
CA ILE A 302 -6.44 4.57 20.71
C ILE A 302 -5.50 3.71 19.85
N TYR A 303 -4.78 4.32 18.92
CA TYR A 303 -3.96 3.62 17.93
C TYR A 303 -2.45 3.64 18.22
N GLY A 304 -1.96 4.66 18.91
CA GLY A 304 -0.53 4.91 19.13
C GLY A 304 0.09 4.27 20.38
N ARG A 305 -0.68 3.54 21.21
CA ARG A 305 -0.06 2.69 22.23
C ARG A 305 0.33 1.35 21.58
N PRO A 306 1.63 1.02 21.48
CA PRO A 306 2.03 -0.36 21.19
C PRO A 306 1.37 -1.22 22.27
N PHE A 307 0.44 -2.09 21.85
CA PHE A 307 -0.53 -2.76 22.72
C PHE A 307 0.08 -3.22 24.05
N GLY A 308 -0.17 -2.48 25.13
CA GLY A 308 0.67 -2.65 26.32
C GLY A 308 -0.04 -2.41 27.62
N LYS A 309 -0.60 -1.22 27.84
CA LYS A 309 -1.29 -0.90 29.10
C LYS A 309 -2.38 0.13 28.82
N ARG A 310 -3.65 -0.21 29.07
CA ARG A 310 -4.66 0.82 29.34
C ARG A 310 -4.30 1.46 30.69
N PRO A 311 -4.51 2.77 30.86
CA PRO A 311 -4.37 3.38 32.17
C PRO A 311 -5.51 2.84 33.05
N GLU A 312 -5.18 2.26 34.20
CA GLU A 312 -6.16 1.71 35.18
C GLU A 312 -7.18 2.76 35.65
N LYS A 313 -6.89 4.05 35.49
CA LYS A 313 -7.78 5.16 35.88
C LYS A 313 -9.05 5.32 35.03
N LEU A 314 -9.31 4.45 34.05
CA LEU A 314 -10.58 4.41 33.29
C LEU A 314 -11.49 3.23 33.66
N LEU A 315 -11.09 2.40 34.64
CA LEU A 315 -11.97 1.40 35.26
C LEU A 315 -13.06 2.14 36.05
N GLY A 316 -14.24 2.31 35.47
CA GLY A 316 -15.39 2.93 36.13
C GLY A 316 -16.32 3.73 35.21
N GLN A 317 -15.89 4.09 34.00
CA GLN A 317 -16.79 4.70 33.02
C GLN A 317 -17.64 3.63 32.34
N ARG A 318 -18.89 3.48 32.80
CA ARG A 318 -19.90 2.56 32.26
C ARG A 318 -20.35 3.09 30.89
N ILE A 319 -19.61 2.75 29.83
CA ILE A 319 -19.99 3.11 28.46
C ILE A 319 -21.06 2.11 27.99
N ARG A 320 -22.33 2.54 27.95
CA ARG A 320 -23.40 1.78 27.28
C ARG A 320 -23.17 1.84 25.77
N TYR A 321 -22.52 0.84 25.19
CA TYR A 321 -22.55 0.62 23.75
C TYR A 321 -23.68 -0.35 23.41
N ASN A 322 -24.70 0.12 22.71
CA ASN A 322 -25.61 -0.75 21.98
C ASN A 322 -24.83 -1.27 20.77
N VAL A 323 -24.31 -2.50 20.89
CA VAL A 323 -23.61 -3.18 19.79
C VAL A 323 -24.67 -3.54 18.75
N SER A 324 -24.76 -2.75 17.68
CA SER A 324 -25.62 -3.08 16.55
C SER A 324 -25.04 -4.28 15.80
N LYS A 325 -25.92 -5.18 15.34
CA LYS A 325 -25.69 -6.51 14.71
C LYS A 325 -24.67 -6.62 13.55
N MET A 326 -23.93 -5.57 13.16
CA MET A 326 -23.09 -5.57 11.96
C MET A 326 -21.60 -5.96 12.14
N ASP A 327 -21.15 -6.34 13.34
CA ASP A 327 -19.73 -6.68 13.60
C ASP A 327 -19.37 -8.17 13.44
N TRP A 328 -20.14 -8.93 12.65
CA TRP A 328 -19.81 -10.33 12.30
C TRP A 328 -18.58 -10.45 11.39
N TYR A 329 -18.33 -9.49 10.49
CA TYR A 329 -17.18 -9.55 9.59
C TYR A 329 -15.83 -9.34 10.29
N THR A 330 -15.82 -8.60 11.40
CA THR A 330 -14.65 -8.41 12.26
C THR A 330 -14.21 -9.74 12.90
N TYR A 331 -15.16 -10.66 13.11
CA TYR A 331 -14.90 -12.03 13.55
C TYR A 331 -14.28 -12.92 12.47
N LEU A 332 -14.69 -12.75 11.20
CA LEU A 332 -14.23 -13.59 10.08
C LEU A 332 -12.83 -13.21 9.56
N THR A 333 -12.51 -11.91 9.51
CA THR A 333 -11.16 -11.47 9.10
C THR A 333 -10.11 -11.62 10.20
N GLY A 334 -10.52 -12.03 11.40
CA GLY A 334 -9.64 -12.45 12.48
C GLY A 334 -9.10 -13.86 12.26
N CYS A 335 -8.19 -14.03 11.29
CA CYS A 335 -7.34 -15.21 11.22
C CYS A 335 -6.75 -15.51 12.61
N ALA A 336 -6.66 -16.79 12.98
CA ALA A 336 -6.36 -17.33 14.31
C ALA A 336 -5.13 -16.76 15.06
N CYS A 337 -4.31 -15.93 14.42
CA CYS A 337 -3.18 -15.21 15.02
C CYS A 337 -3.57 -13.96 15.86
N PHE A 338 -4.79 -13.42 15.69
CA PHE A 338 -5.25 -12.26 16.48
C PHE A 338 -6.19 -12.63 17.64
N TRP A 339 -6.41 -13.92 17.88
CA TRP A 339 -7.28 -14.41 18.94
C TRP A 339 -6.60 -14.33 20.31
N ARG A 340 -6.44 -13.10 20.82
CA ARG A 340 -6.18 -12.89 22.25
C ARG A 340 -7.53 -12.92 22.96
N LYS A 341 -7.88 -14.05 23.58
CA LYS A 341 -8.93 -14.12 24.60
C LYS A 341 -8.66 -13.03 25.64
N ASN A 342 -9.41 -11.94 25.59
CA ASN A 342 -9.43 -10.99 26.69
C ASN A 342 -10.13 -11.69 27.85
N LYS A 343 -9.46 -11.77 28.99
CA LYS A 343 -10.02 -12.31 30.25
C LYS A 343 -11.14 -11.43 30.83
N GLU A 344 -11.57 -10.40 30.11
CA GLU A 344 -12.55 -9.42 30.58
C GLU A 344 -13.98 -9.73 30.10
N ASP A 345 -14.18 -10.70 29.20
CA ASP A 345 -15.53 -11.17 28.81
C ASP A 345 -16.10 -12.22 29.79
N VAL A 346 -15.45 -12.45 30.94
CA VAL A 346 -15.86 -13.45 31.95
C VAL A 346 -16.50 -12.82 33.20
N PHE A 347 -16.63 -11.49 33.26
CA PHE A 347 -17.34 -10.83 34.38
C PHE A 347 -18.41 -9.88 33.84
N ILE A 348 -19.36 -10.44 33.11
CA ILE A 348 -20.74 -9.97 33.16
C ILE A 348 -21.52 -11.11 33.80
N GLU A 349 -21.29 -11.32 35.11
CA GLU A 349 -22.35 -11.90 35.93
C GLU A 349 -23.43 -10.82 35.96
N GLU A 350 -24.55 -11.12 35.32
CA GLU A 350 -25.78 -10.36 35.48
C GLU A 350 -26.21 -10.52 36.94
N ASP A 351 -25.76 -9.61 37.81
CA ASP A 351 -26.42 -9.38 39.09
C ASP A 351 -27.80 -8.80 38.80
N GLU A 352 -28.75 -9.68 38.48
CA GLU A 352 -30.18 -9.45 38.61
C GLU A 352 -30.51 -9.34 40.10
N ASN A 353 -30.16 -8.22 40.74
CA ASN A 353 -30.80 -7.85 41.99
C ASN A 353 -30.86 -6.33 42.14
N GLU A 354 -32.11 -5.86 42.21
CA GLU A 354 -32.61 -4.61 42.80
C GLU A 354 -31.79 -3.34 42.61
N THR A 355 -32.34 -2.36 41.87
CA THR A 355 -32.35 -0.97 42.35
C THR A 355 -33.38 -0.11 41.62
N LYS A 356 -34.19 0.59 42.42
CA LYS A 356 -35.22 1.56 42.07
C LYS A 356 -34.76 2.60 41.03
N PRO A 357 -35.67 3.12 40.18
CA PRO A 357 -35.35 4.22 39.26
C PRO A 357 -35.00 5.49 40.05
N PRO A 358 -33.90 6.19 39.73
CA PRO A 358 -33.62 7.50 40.29
C PRO A 358 -34.63 8.53 39.76
N ALA A 359 -35.09 9.39 40.68
CA ALA A 359 -36.05 10.45 40.42
C ALA A 359 -35.57 11.41 39.31
N LEU A 360 -36.50 11.72 38.43
CA LEU A 360 -36.37 12.62 37.28
C LEU A 360 -36.10 14.06 37.77
N TYR A 361 -34.87 14.55 37.60
CA TYR A 361 -34.53 15.94 37.87
C TYR A 361 -34.97 16.82 36.69
N VAL A 362 -36.01 17.63 36.89
CA VAL A 362 -36.50 18.62 35.91
C VAL A 362 -35.78 19.94 36.18
N PRO A 363 -34.90 20.44 35.27
CA PRO A 363 -34.29 21.75 35.45
C PRO A 363 -35.31 22.87 35.18
N PRO A 364 -35.22 24.01 35.89
CA PRO A 364 -36.10 25.15 35.67
C PRO A 364 -35.81 25.86 34.34
N PRO A 365 -36.82 26.54 33.75
CA PRO A 365 -36.69 27.20 32.46
C PRO A 365 -35.71 28.38 32.51
N VAL A 366 -34.70 28.34 31.63
CA VAL A 366 -33.75 29.43 31.41
C VAL A 366 -34.45 30.54 30.61
N ILE A 367 -34.75 31.64 31.28
CA ILE A 367 -35.25 32.88 30.68
C ILE A 367 -34.13 33.47 29.80
N LYS A 368 -34.33 33.48 28.48
CA LYS A 368 -33.46 34.17 27.53
C LYS A 368 -33.67 35.68 27.63
N VAL A 369 -32.72 36.38 28.26
CA VAL A 369 -32.59 37.83 28.15
C VAL A 369 -31.91 38.15 26.82
N ILE A 370 -32.71 38.51 25.81
CA ILE A 370 -32.24 39.07 24.55
C ILE A 370 -31.83 40.52 24.82
N LYS A 371 -30.52 40.77 24.94
CA LYS A 371 -29.97 42.13 25.00
C LYS A 371 -29.70 42.61 23.57
N VAL A 372 -30.56 43.51 23.13
CA VAL A 372 -30.45 44.32 21.91
C VAL A 372 -29.14 45.10 21.94
N ILE A 373 -28.27 44.88 20.95
CA ILE A 373 -27.17 45.81 20.61
C ILE A 373 -27.53 46.40 19.24
N LYS A 374 -28.02 47.64 19.31
CA LYS A 374 -28.14 48.60 18.23
C LYS A 374 -26.93 49.54 18.36
N VAL A 375 -26.57 50.24 17.26
CA VAL A 375 -25.54 51.30 17.17
C VAL A 375 -24.14 50.69 16.92
N ILE A 376 -23.44 50.91 15.79
CA ILE A 376 -23.03 52.19 15.19
C ILE A 376 -22.93 52.09 13.67
N LYS A 377 -23.52 53.09 13.00
CA LYS A 377 -23.25 53.56 11.64
C LYS A 377 -22.48 54.89 11.81
N VAL A 378 -21.64 55.25 10.84
CA VAL A 378 -20.83 56.50 10.71
C VAL A 378 -19.44 56.40 11.32
N ILE A 379 -18.42 56.14 10.49
CA ILE A 379 -17.58 57.15 9.79
C ILE A 379 -17.23 56.56 8.41
#